data_AF-A0A2A5Y198-F1
#
_entry.id   AF-A0A2A5Y198-F1
#
_cell.length_a   1.000
_cell.length_b   1.000
_cell.length_c   1.000
_cell.angle_alpha   90.00
_cell.angle_beta   90.00
_cell.angle_gamma   90.00
#
_symmetry.space_group_name_H-M   'P 1'
#
loop_
_entity.id
_entity.type
_entity.pdbx_description
1 polymer ?
#
loop_
_entity_poly.entity_id
_entity_poly.type
_entity_poly.pdbx_seq_one_letter_code
_entity_poly.pdbx_strand_id
1 'polypeptide(L)'
;MMINMELTGTSGVQGTKITQTNRMTVILTALVAFISVSMLSSCGSTHKMSKVEHVVLPTTVLSSPRAFPQEIADSLGWGAMYEGTLGEEEEEFRVVLSSPISPYHALRIKKTKDIEGAYVLFWEKNAAIDVESPQRNIRWFIQGECKDFKETAQFEYCTPEWFEEPDWQRVYQKFDQSDIWTLEPADSLVRDSLSVEDQWVVHVEARVENYFRRYQYLSPDTYQMNSTSSDVLTMVSQMKNLRDATIQRDNFNVYRGYMKGPSGPEFVLCDESETWYFDGHLEDLVVTSAYPVLIEEASEQHFYVELRGQVRDQWYTEWFDQSYTRVIIPDEINEIQLISGPRCPF
;
A
#
# COMPACT_ATOMS: atom_id res chain seq x y z
N MET A 1 71.29 42.19 -75.84
CA MET A 1 70.76 43.43 -75.23
C MET A 1 70.10 43.02 -73.92
N MET A 2 70.94 42.88 -72.91
CA MET A 2 70.59 42.65 -71.52
C MET A 2 70.84 43.96 -70.78
N ILE A 3 70.14 44.16 -69.67
CA ILE A 3 70.69 44.42 -68.33
C ILE A 3 69.69 45.29 -67.52
N ASN A 4 69.52 44.92 -66.23
CA ASN A 4 68.97 45.71 -65.11
C ASN A 4 67.45 45.92 -65.06
N MET A 5 66.78 46.06 -63.91
CA MET A 5 67.17 46.03 -62.49
C MET A 5 65.86 45.90 -61.67
N GLU A 6 66.00 45.52 -60.41
CA GLU A 6 64.99 45.54 -59.34
C GLU A 6 64.20 46.85 -59.24
N LEU A 7 62.97 46.77 -58.72
CA LEU A 7 62.33 47.77 -57.85
C LEU A 7 61.09 47.18 -57.15
N THR A 8 61.26 46.93 -55.84
CA THR A 8 60.36 47.28 -54.72
C THR A 8 58.84 47.35 -54.92
N GLY A 9 58.12 46.72 -53.99
CA GLY A 9 57.32 47.53 -53.07
C GLY A 9 55.82 47.24 -52.97
N THR A 10 55.38 47.18 -51.71
CA THR A 10 54.04 47.45 -51.18
C THR A 10 53.00 46.33 -51.25
N SER A 11 52.83 45.66 -50.11
CA SER A 11 51.64 44.91 -49.73
C SER A 11 50.49 45.86 -49.40
N GLY A 12 49.33 45.64 -50.00
CA GLY A 12 48.11 46.41 -49.75
C GLY A 12 46.84 45.77 -50.32
N VAL A 13 46.19 44.97 -49.49
CA VAL A 13 44.71 44.87 -49.29
C VAL A 13 43.78 44.31 -50.40
N GLN A 14 43.04 43.28 -49.96
CA GLN A 14 41.68 42.82 -50.34
C GLN A 14 41.42 41.97 -51.59
N GLY A 15 40.96 40.75 -51.32
CA GLY A 15 40.20 39.89 -52.22
C GLY A 15 39.62 38.69 -51.45
N THR A 16 38.47 38.88 -50.80
CA THR A 16 37.75 37.83 -50.06
C THR A 16 37.20 36.78 -51.03
N LYS A 17 37.70 35.54 -50.99
CA LYS A 17 37.06 34.39 -51.64
C LYS A 17 36.04 33.78 -50.69
N ILE A 18 34.76 33.88 -51.05
CA ILE A 18 33.67 33.15 -50.38
C ILE A 18 33.69 31.72 -50.93
N THR A 19 34.15 30.78 -50.12
CA THR A 19 33.99 29.34 -50.40
C THR A 19 32.66 28.91 -49.80
N GLN A 20 31.66 28.69 -50.67
CA GLN A 20 30.35 28.22 -50.28
C GLN A 20 30.41 26.71 -50.00
N THR A 21 30.68 26.33 -48.76
CA THR A 21 30.62 24.93 -48.32
C THR A 21 29.15 24.52 -48.19
N ASN A 22 28.73 23.49 -48.92
CA ASN A 22 27.38 22.93 -48.95
C ASN A 22 26.90 22.51 -47.54
N ARG A 23 26.31 23.47 -46.80
CA ARG A 23 25.68 23.23 -45.49
C ARG A 23 24.53 22.23 -45.57
N MET A 24 23.85 22.11 -46.71
CA MET A 24 22.74 21.17 -46.87
C MET A 24 23.17 19.70 -46.77
N THR A 25 24.33 19.34 -47.35
CA THR A 25 24.77 17.94 -47.37
C THR A 25 25.26 17.50 -45.99
N VAL A 26 25.91 18.38 -45.23
CA VAL A 26 26.40 18.10 -43.87
C VAL A 26 25.24 17.99 -42.87
N ILE A 27 24.20 18.82 -43.01
CA ILE A 27 23.02 18.73 -42.16
C ILE A 27 22.24 17.44 -42.46
N LEU A 28 22.12 17.03 -43.73
CA LEU A 28 21.44 15.78 -44.07
C LEU A 28 22.18 14.54 -43.55
N THR A 29 23.51 14.46 -43.67
CA THR A 29 24.26 13.32 -43.11
C THR A 29 24.27 13.31 -41.59
N ALA A 30 24.31 14.48 -40.94
CA ALA A 30 24.19 14.56 -39.48
C ALA A 30 22.79 14.15 -39.00
N LEU A 31 21.71 14.55 -39.69
CA LEU A 31 20.34 14.17 -39.33
C LEU A 31 20.09 12.68 -39.54
N VAL A 32 20.56 12.11 -40.66
CA VAL A 32 20.41 10.68 -40.94
C VAL A 32 21.22 9.85 -39.94
N ALA A 33 22.44 10.28 -39.57
CA ALA A 33 23.21 9.63 -38.52
C ALA A 33 22.53 9.74 -37.14
N PHE A 34 21.94 10.89 -36.80
CA PHE A 34 21.21 11.05 -35.54
C PHE A 34 19.97 10.16 -35.48
N ILE A 35 19.17 10.11 -36.56
CA ILE A 35 17.98 9.25 -36.67
C ILE A 35 18.39 7.77 -36.58
N SER A 36 19.49 7.38 -37.25
CA SER A 36 20.00 6.00 -37.24
C SER A 36 20.51 5.60 -35.85
N VAL A 37 21.19 6.50 -35.12
CA VAL A 37 21.66 6.25 -33.75
C VAL A 37 20.48 6.23 -32.78
N SER A 38 19.47 7.09 -32.95
CA SER A 38 18.26 7.06 -32.11
C SER A 38 17.35 5.84 -32.38
N MET A 39 17.37 5.29 -33.61
CA MET A 39 16.67 4.03 -33.92
C MET A 39 17.46 2.79 -33.47
N LEU A 40 18.78 2.85 -33.37
CA LEU A 40 19.61 1.78 -32.82
C LEU A 40 19.68 1.80 -31.28
N SER A 41 19.39 2.92 -30.63
CA SER A 41 19.27 3.03 -29.17
C SER A 41 17.87 2.72 -28.63
N SER A 42 16.88 2.42 -29.48
CA SER A 42 15.51 2.10 -29.04
C SER A 42 15.11 0.63 -29.21
N CYS A 43 16.05 -0.25 -29.57
CA CYS A 43 15.85 -1.71 -29.55
C CYS A 43 16.58 -2.34 -28.38
N GLY A 44 16.42 -1.77 -27.19
CA GLY A 44 16.55 -2.49 -25.94
C GLY A 44 15.15 -2.62 -25.37
N SER A 45 14.41 -3.67 -25.74
CA SER A 45 13.35 -4.15 -24.85
C SER A 45 14.08 -4.72 -23.64
N THR A 46 14.50 -3.85 -22.73
CA THR A 46 14.82 -4.28 -21.37
C THR A 46 13.50 -4.74 -20.79
N HIS A 47 13.23 -6.04 -20.93
CA HIS A 47 12.13 -6.74 -20.31
C HIS A 47 11.98 -6.29 -18.84
N LYS A 48 10.76 -6.18 -18.32
CA LYS A 48 10.48 -5.48 -17.04
C LYS A 48 11.35 -5.98 -15.88
N MET A 49 11.70 -7.26 -15.91
CA MET A 49 12.60 -7.89 -14.92
C MET A 49 14.01 -8.19 -15.44
N SER A 50 14.36 -7.86 -16.70
CA SER A 50 15.71 -8.09 -17.28
C SER A 50 16.85 -7.33 -16.63
N LYS A 51 16.55 -6.30 -15.83
CA LYS A 51 17.54 -5.58 -15.02
C LYS A 51 17.91 -6.32 -13.74
N VAL A 52 17.27 -7.45 -13.46
CA VAL A 52 17.48 -8.27 -12.28
C VAL A 52 17.98 -9.62 -12.80
N GLU A 53 19.29 -9.89 -12.65
CA GLU A 53 19.82 -11.26 -12.80
C GLU A 53 18.91 -12.19 -12.00
N HIS A 54 18.57 -13.39 -12.48
CA HIS A 54 17.70 -14.34 -11.78
C HIS A 54 18.02 -14.43 -10.29
N VAL A 55 17.35 -13.64 -9.45
CA VAL A 55 17.52 -13.70 -8.01
C VAL A 55 16.31 -14.43 -7.46
N VAL A 56 16.45 -15.75 -7.40
CA VAL A 56 15.74 -16.52 -6.38
C VAL A 56 16.35 -16.06 -5.06
N LEU A 57 15.77 -15.01 -4.46
CA LEU A 57 16.05 -14.70 -3.07
C LEU A 57 15.34 -15.76 -2.24
N PRO A 58 16.07 -16.64 -1.55
CA PRO A 58 15.45 -17.60 -0.66
C PRO A 58 15.18 -16.87 0.64
N THR A 59 14.08 -16.14 0.74
CA THR A 59 13.65 -15.60 2.03
C THR A 59 12.57 -16.54 2.53
N THR A 60 12.99 -17.48 3.39
CA THR A 60 12.20 -18.20 4.38
C THR A 60 10.71 -18.24 4.09
N VAL A 61 10.17 -19.41 3.72
CA VAL A 61 8.72 -19.68 3.65
C VAL A 61 8.05 -19.04 4.86
N LEU A 62 7.45 -17.87 4.66
CA LEU A 62 6.79 -17.16 5.74
C LEU A 62 5.54 -17.96 6.06
N SER A 63 5.32 -18.19 7.35
CA SER A 63 4.05 -18.71 7.81
C SER A 63 2.96 -17.69 7.49
N SER A 64 1.82 -18.19 7.01
CA SER A 64 0.56 -17.45 7.04
C SER A 64 0.34 -16.81 8.41
N PRO A 65 -0.27 -15.61 8.52
CA PRO A 65 -0.94 -14.84 7.46
C PRO A 65 -0.07 -13.82 6.71
N ARG A 66 1.26 -13.83 6.93
CA ARG A 66 2.19 -12.84 6.34
C ARG A 66 2.41 -12.99 4.82
N ALA A 67 1.85 -14.03 4.21
CA ALA A 67 1.84 -14.26 2.78
C ALA A 67 0.43 -14.70 2.33
N PHE A 68 0.12 -14.61 1.04
CA PHE A 68 -1.21 -14.99 0.56
C PHE A 68 -1.43 -16.50 0.74
N PRO A 69 -2.49 -16.93 1.44
CA PRO A 69 -2.71 -18.35 1.69
C PRO A 69 -2.98 -19.12 0.40
N GLN A 70 -2.19 -20.18 0.15
CA GLN A 70 -2.36 -21.01 -1.05
C GLN A 70 -3.76 -21.64 -1.13
N GLU A 71 -4.34 -22.03 0.01
CA GLU A 71 -5.70 -22.58 0.06
C GLU A 71 -6.75 -21.61 -0.49
N ILE A 72 -6.59 -20.31 -0.23
CA ILE A 72 -7.49 -19.27 -0.77
C ILE A 72 -7.23 -19.10 -2.27
N ALA A 73 -5.97 -19.06 -2.70
CA ALA A 73 -5.60 -18.98 -4.11
C ALA A 73 -6.19 -20.14 -4.93
N ASP A 74 -6.14 -21.36 -4.40
CA ASP A 74 -6.72 -22.56 -5.03
C ASP A 74 -8.25 -22.48 -5.05
N SER A 75 -8.88 -22.04 -3.96
CA SER A 75 -10.33 -21.85 -3.86
C SER A 75 -10.86 -20.81 -4.87
N LEU A 76 -10.06 -19.78 -5.16
CA LEU A 76 -10.35 -18.74 -6.15
C LEU A 76 -9.95 -19.12 -7.59
N GLY A 77 -9.34 -20.29 -7.79
CA GLY A 77 -8.86 -20.75 -9.09
C GLY A 77 -7.65 -19.96 -9.62
N TRP A 78 -6.97 -19.19 -8.76
CA TRP A 78 -5.76 -18.44 -9.14
C TRP A 78 -4.54 -19.36 -9.24
N GLY A 79 -4.58 -20.48 -8.53
CA GLY A 79 -3.47 -21.43 -8.44
C GLY A 79 -2.25 -20.85 -7.74
N ALA A 80 -1.20 -21.66 -7.69
CA ALA A 80 0.04 -21.31 -7.04
C ALA A 80 0.92 -20.37 -7.89
N MET A 81 1.73 -19.55 -7.23
CA MET A 81 2.74 -18.72 -7.87
C MET A 81 4.12 -19.13 -7.35
N TYR A 82 4.86 -19.88 -8.16
CA TYR A 82 6.25 -20.27 -7.89
C TYR A 82 7.01 -20.49 -9.20
N GLU A 83 8.33 -20.65 -9.10
CA GLU A 83 9.27 -20.79 -10.24
C GLU A 83 8.87 -21.87 -11.27
N GLY A 84 8.08 -22.89 -10.90
CA GLY A 84 7.60 -23.95 -11.79
C GLY A 84 6.24 -23.71 -12.45
N THR A 85 5.60 -22.56 -12.23
CA THR A 85 4.26 -22.20 -12.76
C THR A 85 4.30 -21.11 -13.84
N LEU A 86 5.49 -20.87 -14.41
CA LEU A 86 5.76 -19.79 -15.35
C LEU A 86 5.14 -20.09 -16.73
N GLY A 87 4.41 -19.13 -17.27
CA GLY A 87 3.79 -19.20 -18.60
C GLY A 87 4.37 -18.13 -19.51
N GLU A 88 4.58 -18.46 -20.78
CA GLU A 88 4.93 -17.50 -21.82
C GLU A 88 3.77 -16.49 -21.93
N GLU A 89 4.03 -15.20 -21.71
CA GLU A 89 3.06 -14.08 -21.81
C GLU A 89 2.17 -13.74 -20.59
N GLU A 90 2.39 -14.32 -19.40
CA GLU A 90 1.64 -13.90 -18.19
C GLU A 90 2.42 -12.92 -17.32
N GLU A 91 1.86 -11.73 -17.09
CA GLU A 91 2.26 -10.80 -16.04
C GLU A 91 1.27 -10.93 -14.87
N GLU A 92 1.72 -11.31 -13.67
CA GLU A 92 0.85 -11.35 -12.49
C GLU A 92 1.61 -10.88 -11.26
N PHE A 93 0.95 -10.07 -10.44
CA PHE A 93 1.41 -9.81 -9.08
C PHE A 93 0.28 -9.99 -8.07
N ARG A 94 0.66 -10.43 -6.87
CA ARG A 94 -0.18 -10.53 -5.68
C ARG A 94 0.45 -9.70 -4.58
N VAL A 95 -0.32 -8.81 -3.99
CA VAL A 95 0.09 -7.96 -2.87
C VAL A 95 -0.78 -8.32 -1.68
N VAL A 96 -0.14 -8.62 -0.55
CA VAL A 96 -0.81 -8.86 0.73
C VAL A 96 -0.41 -7.78 1.71
N LEU A 97 -1.40 -7.20 2.38
CA LEU A 97 -1.22 -6.39 3.56
C LEU A 97 -1.77 -7.15 4.77
N SER A 98 -0.92 -7.42 5.74
CA SER A 98 -1.32 -8.05 7.00
C SER A 98 -0.85 -7.21 8.18
N SER A 99 -1.71 -6.98 9.16
CA SER A 99 -1.37 -6.35 10.44
C SER A 99 -1.55 -7.38 11.57
N PRO A 100 -1.41 -7.04 12.86
CA PRO A 100 -1.69 -7.98 13.94
C PRO A 100 -3.18 -8.32 14.02
N ILE A 101 -4.04 -7.58 13.32
CA ILE A 101 -5.50 -7.66 13.42
C ILE A 101 -6.10 -7.90 12.04
N SER A 102 -7.08 -8.79 12.02
CA SER A 102 -7.82 -9.15 10.83
C SER A 102 -9.02 -8.19 10.59
N PRO A 103 -9.54 -8.11 9.36
CA PRO A 103 -9.15 -8.88 8.17
C PRO A 103 -7.84 -8.40 7.53
N TYR A 104 -7.13 -9.33 6.88
CA TYR A 104 -5.99 -9.06 6.01
C TYR A 104 -6.46 -8.81 4.58
N HIS A 105 -5.63 -8.11 3.81
CA HIS A 105 -6.01 -7.62 2.49
C HIS A 105 -5.14 -8.29 1.44
N ALA A 106 -5.75 -8.80 0.37
CA ALA A 106 -5.05 -9.38 -0.75
C ALA A 106 -5.54 -8.74 -2.06
N LEU A 107 -4.59 -8.27 -2.86
CA LEU A 107 -4.81 -7.84 -4.22
C LEU A 107 -4.13 -8.82 -5.15
N ARG A 108 -4.81 -9.21 -6.22
CA ARG A 108 -4.23 -9.86 -7.38
C ARG A 108 -4.47 -8.97 -8.59
N ILE A 109 -3.43 -8.78 -9.40
CA ILE A 109 -3.54 -8.25 -10.76
C ILE A 109 -2.88 -9.23 -11.69
N LYS A 110 -3.62 -9.69 -12.70
CA LYS A 110 -3.10 -10.50 -13.80
C LYS A 110 -3.34 -9.76 -15.11
N LYS A 111 -2.30 -9.64 -15.91
CA LYS A 111 -2.34 -9.10 -17.26
C LYS A 111 -1.99 -10.21 -18.23
N THR A 112 -2.91 -10.46 -19.15
CA THR A 112 -2.71 -11.28 -20.34
C THR A 112 -2.94 -10.39 -21.56
N LYS A 113 -4.04 -10.60 -22.29
CA LYS A 113 -4.55 -9.64 -23.28
C LYS A 113 -5.23 -8.45 -22.62
N ASP A 114 -6.01 -8.71 -21.58
CA ASP A 114 -6.71 -7.73 -20.77
C ASP A 114 -6.17 -7.76 -19.33
N ILE A 115 -6.48 -6.73 -18.53
CA ILE A 115 -6.10 -6.67 -17.11
C ILE A 115 -7.27 -7.13 -16.26
N GLU A 116 -7.02 -8.18 -15.48
CA GLU A 116 -7.93 -8.73 -14.49
C GLU A 116 -7.42 -8.38 -13.10
N GLY A 117 -8.29 -7.85 -12.25
CA GLY A 117 -7.98 -7.60 -10.86
C GLY A 117 -8.96 -8.25 -9.90
N ALA A 118 -8.48 -8.58 -8.71
CA ALA A 118 -9.30 -9.08 -7.63
C ALA A 118 -8.78 -8.58 -6.30
N TYR A 119 -9.69 -8.18 -5.42
CA TYR A 119 -9.40 -7.73 -4.07
C TYR A 119 -10.20 -8.57 -3.07
N VAL A 120 -9.53 -9.08 -2.06
CA VAL A 120 -10.06 -10.07 -1.13
C VAL A 120 -9.68 -9.68 0.29
N LEU A 121 -10.64 -9.76 1.19
CA LEU A 121 -10.43 -9.73 2.63
C LEU A 121 -10.34 -11.17 3.14
N PHE A 122 -9.36 -11.49 3.98
CA PHE A 122 -9.19 -12.84 4.53
C PHE A 122 -8.70 -12.83 5.97
N TRP A 123 -9.03 -13.87 6.73
CA TRP A 123 -8.64 -14.00 8.14
C TRP A 123 -8.54 -15.47 8.53
N GLU A 124 -7.78 -15.74 9.59
CA GLU A 124 -7.72 -17.09 10.17
C GLU A 124 -9.07 -17.45 10.78
N LYS A 125 -9.49 -18.71 10.56
CA LYS A 125 -10.71 -19.23 11.16
C LYS A 125 -10.58 -19.21 12.68
N ASN A 126 -11.52 -18.54 13.34
CA ASN A 126 -11.69 -18.66 14.77
C ASN A 126 -12.75 -19.72 15.08
N ALA A 127 -12.37 -20.79 15.78
CA ALA A 127 -13.28 -21.86 16.14
C ALA A 127 -14.25 -21.48 17.28
N ALA A 128 -13.93 -20.44 18.05
CA ALA A 128 -14.75 -19.99 19.18
C ALA A 128 -15.48 -18.70 18.83
N ILE A 129 -16.82 -18.74 18.85
CA ILE A 129 -17.62 -17.53 18.85
C ILE A 129 -17.56 -16.96 20.27
N ASP A 130 -16.86 -15.84 20.43
CA ASP A 130 -16.89 -15.05 21.64
C ASP A 130 -18.07 -14.07 21.56
N VAL A 131 -19.14 -14.35 22.30
CA VAL A 131 -20.35 -13.51 22.34
C VAL A 131 -20.11 -12.25 23.17
N GLU A 132 -19.15 -12.27 24.09
CA GLU A 132 -18.79 -11.11 24.92
C GLU A 132 -17.89 -10.14 24.13
N SER A 133 -17.17 -10.66 23.13
CA SER A 133 -16.23 -9.91 22.28
C SER A 133 -16.57 -10.08 20.79
N PRO A 134 -17.75 -9.68 20.32
CA PRO A 134 -18.26 -10.04 19.00
C PRO A 134 -17.42 -9.48 17.84
N GLN A 135 -16.66 -8.40 18.06
CA GLN A 135 -15.67 -7.86 17.12
C GLN A 135 -14.50 -8.81 16.84
N ARG A 136 -14.23 -9.79 17.72
CA ARG A 136 -13.23 -10.86 17.49
C ARG A 136 -13.72 -11.88 16.46
N ASN A 137 -15.03 -11.93 16.20
CA ASN A 137 -15.58 -12.72 15.11
C ASN A 137 -15.61 -11.84 13.84
N ILE A 138 -14.53 -11.87 13.07
CA ILE A 138 -14.35 -11.03 11.89
C ILE A 138 -15.51 -11.16 10.91
N ARG A 139 -15.96 -12.38 10.63
CA ARG A 139 -17.13 -12.62 9.77
C ARG A 139 -18.36 -11.85 10.23
N TRP A 140 -18.63 -11.86 11.54
CA TRP A 140 -19.76 -11.12 12.09
C TRP A 140 -19.51 -9.61 12.05
N PHE A 141 -18.29 -9.17 12.36
CA PHE A 141 -17.87 -7.77 12.33
C PHE A 141 -18.05 -7.14 10.94
N ILE A 142 -17.57 -7.79 9.87
CA ILE A 142 -17.64 -7.28 8.49
C ILE A 142 -18.85 -7.78 7.70
N GLN A 143 -19.90 -8.28 8.37
CA GLN A 143 -21.07 -8.86 7.70
C GLN A 143 -21.74 -7.87 6.73
N GLY A 144 -21.66 -6.56 7.02
CA GLY A 144 -22.21 -5.51 6.16
C GLY A 144 -21.35 -5.17 4.93
N GLU A 145 -20.13 -5.69 4.84
CA GLU A 145 -19.16 -5.35 3.77
C GLU A 145 -19.13 -6.37 2.63
N CYS A 146 -19.48 -7.63 2.92
CA CYS A 146 -19.31 -8.75 2.00
C CYS A 146 -20.64 -9.41 1.66
N LYS A 147 -20.87 -9.69 0.36
CA LYS A 147 -22.09 -10.39 -0.10
C LYS A 147 -22.09 -11.85 0.34
N ASP A 148 -20.96 -12.52 0.16
CA ASP A 148 -20.78 -13.94 0.42
C ASP A 148 -19.45 -14.19 1.13
N PHE A 149 -19.49 -15.09 2.11
CA PHE A 149 -18.32 -15.55 2.85
C PHE A 149 -17.94 -16.95 2.35
N LYS A 150 -16.66 -17.15 2.12
CA LYS A 150 -16.08 -18.43 1.70
C LYS A 150 -15.08 -18.89 2.75
N GLU A 151 -14.83 -20.20 2.74
CA GLU A 151 -14.08 -20.86 3.78
C GLU A 151 -13.12 -21.91 3.17
N THR A 152 -11.92 -22.00 3.73
CA THR A 152 -10.95 -23.07 3.49
C THR A 152 -10.76 -23.91 4.74
N ALA A 153 -9.68 -24.70 4.85
CA ALA A 153 -9.40 -25.45 6.07
C ALA A 153 -9.02 -24.51 7.22
N GLN A 154 -8.18 -23.50 6.94
CA GLN A 154 -7.63 -22.59 7.96
C GLN A 154 -8.13 -21.15 7.88
N PHE A 155 -8.74 -20.75 6.75
CA PHE A 155 -9.11 -19.35 6.52
C PHE A 155 -10.59 -19.18 6.19
N GLU A 156 -11.13 -18.02 6.52
CA GLU A 156 -12.30 -17.48 5.84
C GLU A 156 -11.88 -16.27 5.01
N TYR A 157 -12.66 -15.98 3.98
CA TYR A 157 -12.40 -14.84 3.11
C TYR A 157 -13.67 -14.39 2.39
N CYS A 158 -13.66 -13.16 1.93
CA CYS A 158 -14.73 -12.61 1.09
C CYS A 158 -14.19 -11.56 0.12
N THR A 159 -14.98 -11.30 -0.93
CA THR A 159 -14.78 -10.14 -1.80
C THR A 159 -15.72 -9.04 -1.31
N PRO A 160 -15.18 -7.90 -0.85
CA PRO A 160 -16.01 -6.80 -0.36
C PRO A 160 -16.83 -6.20 -1.50
N GLU A 161 -17.99 -5.64 -1.17
CA GLU A 161 -18.83 -4.94 -2.12
C GLU A 161 -18.23 -3.56 -2.45
N TRP A 162 -18.16 -3.24 -3.74
CA TRP A 162 -17.66 -1.96 -4.21
C TRP A 162 -18.75 -0.88 -4.17
N PHE A 163 -18.39 0.31 -3.69
CA PHE A 163 -19.17 1.52 -3.99
C PHE A 163 -18.98 1.89 -5.47
N GLU A 164 -17.74 1.84 -5.93
CA GLU A 164 -17.33 2.06 -7.32
C GLU A 164 -16.29 1.00 -7.68
N GLU A 165 -16.53 0.28 -8.78
CA GLU A 165 -15.59 -0.75 -9.24
C GLU A 165 -14.28 -0.10 -9.71
N PRO A 166 -13.11 -0.60 -9.27
CA PRO A 166 -11.84 0.03 -9.60
C PRO A 166 -11.49 -0.14 -11.08
N ASP A 167 -10.89 0.91 -11.66
CA ASP A 167 -10.21 0.81 -12.95
C ASP A 167 -8.92 -0.01 -12.80
N TRP A 168 -9.03 -1.31 -13.06
CA TRP A 168 -7.90 -2.25 -12.94
C TRP A 168 -6.70 -1.89 -13.81
N GLN A 169 -6.94 -1.26 -14.97
CA GLN A 169 -5.87 -0.80 -15.85
C GLN A 169 -5.07 0.32 -15.18
N ARG A 170 -5.75 1.26 -14.54
CA ARG A 170 -5.13 2.34 -13.77
C ARG A 170 -4.43 1.82 -12.51
N VAL A 171 -5.04 0.87 -11.79
CA VAL A 171 -4.42 0.23 -10.61
C VAL A 171 -3.11 -0.43 -11.03
N TYR A 172 -3.12 -1.27 -12.07
CA TYR A 172 -1.92 -1.89 -12.61
C TYR A 172 -0.84 -0.87 -12.95
N GLN A 173 -1.18 0.22 -13.66
CA GLN A 173 -0.22 1.26 -14.03
C GLN A 173 0.43 1.93 -12.81
N LYS A 174 -0.30 2.08 -11.70
CA LYS A 174 0.25 2.65 -10.46
C LYS A 174 1.27 1.73 -9.81
N PHE A 175 0.98 0.43 -9.72
CA PHE A 175 1.95 -0.55 -9.22
C PHE A 175 3.16 -0.69 -10.15
N ASP A 176 2.95 -0.63 -11.47
CA ASP A 176 4.02 -0.64 -12.47
C ASP A 176 4.95 0.59 -12.35
N GLN A 177 4.38 1.76 -12.06
CA GLN A 177 5.12 3.01 -11.81
C GLN A 177 5.88 3.01 -10.48
N SER A 178 5.46 2.19 -9.51
CA SER A 178 6.13 2.00 -8.22
C SER A 178 7.10 0.81 -8.24
N ASP A 179 7.62 0.46 -9.42
CA ASP A 179 8.66 -0.54 -9.63
C ASP A 179 8.39 -1.91 -8.98
N ILE A 180 7.11 -2.33 -8.84
CA ILE A 180 6.71 -3.60 -8.18
C ILE A 180 7.49 -4.83 -8.68
N TRP A 181 7.97 -4.80 -9.91
CA TRP A 181 8.76 -5.86 -10.52
C TRP A 181 10.22 -5.91 -10.04
N THR A 182 10.77 -4.75 -9.66
CA THR A 182 12.22 -4.54 -9.46
C THR A 182 12.62 -3.93 -8.12
N LEU A 183 11.67 -3.59 -7.23
CA LEU A 183 11.95 -3.01 -5.91
C LEU A 183 13.05 -3.74 -5.12
N GLU A 184 13.93 -3.02 -4.44
CA GLU A 184 15.03 -3.62 -3.68
C GLU A 184 14.51 -4.37 -2.43
N PRO A 185 15.07 -5.53 -2.05
CA PRO A 185 14.62 -6.28 -0.88
C PRO A 185 14.75 -5.47 0.42
N ALA A 186 13.86 -5.69 1.38
CA ALA A 186 13.87 -4.99 2.68
C ALA A 186 15.21 -5.07 3.43
N ASP A 187 15.96 -6.17 3.33
CA ASP A 187 17.26 -6.35 4.00
C ASP A 187 18.33 -5.33 3.57
N SER A 188 18.12 -4.66 2.43
CA SER A 188 18.99 -3.60 1.93
C SER A 188 18.61 -2.19 2.44
N LEU A 189 17.47 -2.05 3.11
CA LEU A 189 16.95 -0.76 3.58
C LEU A 189 17.39 -0.46 5.03
N VAL A 190 17.69 0.81 5.28
CA VAL A 190 17.99 1.33 6.62
C VAL A 190 16.69 1.79 7.28
N ARG A 191 16.54 1.54 8.59
CA ARG A 191 15.38 2.00 9.38
C ARG A 191 15.72 3.26 10.18
N ASP A 192 14.79 4.23 10.17
CA ASP A 192 14.88 5.46 10.96
C ASP A 192 14.48 5.25 12.42
N SER A 193 13.61 4.26 12.67
CA SER A 193 13.20 3.86 14.01
C SER A 193 13.21 2.34 14.15
N LEU A 194 13.65 1.87 15.32
CA LEU A 194 13.40 0.50 15.77
C LEU A 194 12.07 0.55 16.55
N SER A 195 10.95 0.64 15.83
CA SER A 195 9.66 0.30 16.46
C SER A 195 9.79 -1.12 17.02
N VAL A 196 9.40 -1.30 18.28
CA VAL A 196 9.65 -2.53 19.06
C VAL A 196 8.77 -3.69 18.58
N GLU A 197 7.79 -3.42 17.72
CA GLU A 197 6.96 -4.45 17.12
C GLU A 197 6.86 -4.20 15.61
N ASP A 198 7.35 -5.15 14.81
CA ASP A 198 7.10 -5.21 13.36
C ASP A 198 5.60 -5.53 13.14
N GLN A 199 4.74 -4.53 13.34
CA GLN A 199 3.31 -4.73 13.48
C GLN A 199 2.61 -5.08 12.17
N TRP A 200 3.07 -4.60 11.02
CA TRP A 200 2.41 -4.89 9.76
C TRP A 200 3.38 -5.21 8.62
N VAL A 201 2.88 -5.90 7.61
CA VAL A 201 3.67 -6.51 6.54
C VAL A 201 3.05 -6.19 5.20
N VAL A 202 3.89 -5.78 4.24
CA VAL A 202 3.60 -5.81 2.81
C VAL A 202 4.32 -7.01 2.23
N HIS A 203 3.60 -7.96 1.68
CA HIS A 203 4.19 -9.11 0.99
C HIS A 203 3.80 -9.09 -0.48
N VAL A 204 4.77 -9.29 -1.37
CA VAL A 204 4.54 -9.29 -2.81
C VAL A 204 5.05 -10.58 -3.42
N GLU A 205 4.22 -11.18 -4.28
CA GLU A 205 4.60 -12.21 -5.23
C GLU A 205 4.40 -11.63 -6.63
N ALA A 206 5.40 -11.72 -7.49
CA ALA A 206 5.33 -11.21 -8.85
C ALA A 206 5.94 -12.22 -9.82
N ARG A 207 5.30 -12.37 -10.98
CA ARG A 207 5.82 -13.13 -12.10
C ARG A 207 5.61 -12.38 -13.42
N VAL A 208 6.59 -12.50 -14.29
CA VAL A 208 6.54 -12.00 -15.67
C VAL A 208 7.29 -13.00 -16.53
N GLU A 209 6.60 -13.60 -17.51
CA GLU A 209 7.18 -14.62 -18.39
C GLU A 209 7.86 -15.75 -17.57
N ASN A 210 9.19 -15.85 -17.67
CA ASN A 210 10.03 -16.84 -16.98
C ASN A 210 10.69 -16.31 -15.69
N TYR A 211 10.24 -15.16 -15.19
CA TYR A 211 10.75 -14.55 -13.97
C TYR A 211 9.72 -14.66 -12.86
N PHE A 212 10.17 -15.04 -11.68
CA PHE A 212 9.40 -15.04 -10.45
C PHE A 212 10.18 -14.34 -9.35
N ARG A 213 9.48 -13.56 -8.52
CA ARG A 213 10.06 -12.92 -7.35
C ARG A 213 9.05 -12.90 -6.21
N ARG A 214 9.58 -13.06 -5.00
CA ARG A 214 8.88 -12.82 -3.75
C ARG A 214 9.71 -11.90 -2.87
N TYR A 215 9.07 -10.94 -2.22
CA TYR A 215 9.71 -10.07 -1.26
C TYR A 215 8.69 -9.54 -0.25
N GLN A 216 9.18 -9.02 0.88
CA GLN A 216 8.35 -8.43 1.91
C GLN A 216 8.99 -7.17 2.49
N TYR A 217 8.15 -6.33 3.11
CA TYR A 217 8.54 -5.18 3.91
C TYR A 217 7.79 -5.23 5.24
N LEU A 218 8.52 -5.05 6.33
CA LEU A 218 7.98 -5.03 7.69
C LEU A 218 7.91 -3.57 8.15
N SER A 219 6.73 -3.12 8.55
CA SER A 219 6.42 -1.72 8.89
C SER A 219 7.11 -0.71 7.96
N PRO A 220 6.74 -0.67 6.65
CA PRO A 220 7.38 0.19 5.65
C PRO A 220 7.60 1.66 6.01
N ASP A 221 6.75 2.21 6.87
CA ASP A 221 6.83 3.57 7.38
C ASP A 221 8.02 3.83 8.32
N THR A 222 8.69 2.77 8.79
CA THR A 222 9.88 2.85 9.65
C THR A 222 11.20 2.95 8.87
N TYR A 223 11.17 2.74 7.56
CA TYR A 223 12.37 2.86 6.72
C TYR A 223 12.75 4.31 6.48
N GLN A 224 14.06 4.56 6.37
CA GLN A 224 14.56 5.84 5.92
C GLN A 224 14.01 6.18 4.55
N MET A 225 13.55 7.43 4.37
CA MET A 225 12.94 7.88 3.13
C MET A 225 13.95 7.80 1.96
N ASN A 226 13.65 6.95 0.98
CA ASN A 226 14.37 6.77 -0.28
C ASN A 226 13.37 6.35 -1.37
N SER A 227 13.84 6.09 -2.60
CA SER A 227 12.94 5.68 -3.70
C SER A 227 12.18 4.41 -3.38
N THR A 228 12.88 3.35 -2.93
CA THR A 228 12.26 2.06 -2.60
C THR A 228 11.21 2.19 -1.50
N SER A 229 11.50 2.88 -0.38
CA SER A 229 10.53 3.06 0.69
C SER A 229 9.34 3.92 0.25
N SER A 230 9.56 4.97 -0.54
CA SER A 230 8.51 5.79 -1.14
C SER A 230 7.58 4.98 -2.07
N ASP A 231 8.16 4.09 -2.87
CA ASP A 231 7.40 3.24 -3.80
C ASP A 231 6.57 2.19 -3.04
N VAL A 232 7.12 1.58 -1.98
CA VAL A 232 6.37 0.67 -1.09
C VAL A 232 5.19 1.39 -0.44
N LEU A 233 5.40 2.60 0.07
CA LEU A 233 4.33 3.39 0.66
C LEU A 233 3.28 3.83 -0.37
N THR A 234 3.70 4.04 -1.63
CA THR A 234 2.76 4.30 -2.74
C THR A 234 1.88 3.09 -3.03
N MET A 235 2.45 1.87 -3.03
CA MET A 235 1.68 0.62 -3.15
C MET A 235 0.65 0.47 -2.02
N VAL A 236 1.04 0.79 -0.78
CA VAL A 236 0.16 0.76 0.39
C VAL A 236 -0.97 1.79 0.24
N SER A 237 -0.65 2.99 -0.25
CA SER A 237 -1.67 3.99 -0.58
C SER A 237 -2.65 3.50 -1.67
N GLN A 238 -2.20 2.72 -2.66
CA GLN A 238 -3.12 2.14 -3.65
C GLN A 238 -4.07 1.11 -3.01
N MET A 239 -3.55 0.25 -2.12
CA MET A 239 -4.38 -0.70 -1.38
C MET A 239 -5.40 0.00 -0.49
N LYS A 240 -5.01 1.11 0.17
CA LYS A 240 -5.93 1.98 0.92
C LYS A 240 -7.03 2.52 0.01
N ASN A 241 -6.70 3.05 -1.15
CA ASN A 241 -7.71 3.58 -2.08
C ASN A 241 -8.69 2.49 -2.54
N LEU A 242 -8.23 1.24 -2.71
CA LEU A 242 -9.13 0.11 -2.98
C LEU A 242 -10.04 -0.16 -1.78
N ARG A 243 -9.52 -0.16 -0.55
CA ARG A 243 -10.35 -0.31 0.66
C ARG A 243 -11.40 0.80 0.77
N ASP A 244 -11.01 2.05 0.55
CA ASP A 244 -11.89 3.21 0.62
C ASP A 244 -12.99 3.19 -0.47
N ALA A 245 -12.78 2.47 -1.58
CA ALA A 245 -13.76 2.26 -2.63
C ALA A 245 -14.77 1.12 -2.32
N THR A 246 -14.64 0.44 -1.18
CA THR A 246 -15.56 -0.62 -0.74
C THR A 246 -16.59 -0.10 0.26
N ILE A 247 -17.73 -0.80 0.37
CA ILE A 247 -18.69 -0.59 1.44
C ILE A 247 -18.03 -1.04 2.75
N GLN A 248 -17.83 -0.10 3.67
CA GLN A 248 -17.32 -0.34 5.02
C GLN A 248 -18.48 -0.13 6.00
N ARG A 249 -19.02 -1.23 6.51
CA ARG A 249 -20.13 -1.27 7.46
C ARG A 249 -19.87 -2.40 8.44
N ASP A 250 -19.52 -2.01 9.66
CA ASP A 250 -19.58 -2.92 10.78
C ASP A 250 -21.04 -3.37 11.02
N ASN A 251 -21.19 -4.54 11.63
CA ASN A 251 -22.52 -5.04 12.01
C ASN A 251 -22.98 -4.52 13.38
N PHE A 252 -22.14 -3.73 14.04
CA PHE A 252 -22.40 -3.14 15.34
C PHE A 252 -22.44 -1.63 15.17
N ASN A 253 -23.43 -0.99 15.77
CA ASN A 253 -23.49 0.45 15.82
C ASN A 253 -23.16 0.99 17.21
N VAL A 254 -23.09 0.13 18.23
CA VAL A 254 -22.87 0.52 19.62
C VAL A 254 -21.64 -0.20 20.18
N TYR A 255 -20.76 0.56 20.82
CA TYR A 255 -19.49 0.11 21.35
C TYR A 255 -19.34 0.52 22.81
N ARG A 256 -18.71 -0.37 23.59
CA ARG A 256 -18.48 -0.17 25.02
C ARG A 256 -17.00 -0.23 25.31
N GLY A 257 -16.53 0.77 26.03
CA GLY A 257 -15.14 0.84 26.42
C GLY A 257 -14.93 1.88 27.50
N TYR A 258 -13.66 2.12 27.80
CA TYR A 258 -13.26 3.20 28.67
C TYR A 258 -12.15 4.03 28.03
N MET A 259 -12.05 5.29 28.47
CA MET A 259 -11.04 6.23 28.01
C MET A 259 -10.53 7.09 29.16
N LYS A 260 -9.29 7.58 29.03
CA LYS A 260 -8.68 8.50 29.99
C LYS A 260 -8.84 9.95 29.50
N GLY A 261 -9.54 10.76 30.28
CA GLY A 261 -9.81 12.16 29.97
C GLY A 261 -10.80 12.39 28.81
N PRO A 262 -11.27 13.63 28.63
CA PRO A 262 -12.25 13.99 27.59
C PRO A 262 -11.67 14.12 26.17
N SER A 263 -10.37 14.36 26.07
CA SER A 263 -9.64 14.58 24.82
C SER A 263 -8.57 13.51 24.59
N GLY A 264 -8.63 12.41 25.34
CA GLY A 264 -7.71 11.30 25.18
C GLY A 264 -7.96 10.60 23.84
N PRO A 265 -6.92 10.29 23.05
CA PRO A 265 -7.08 9.60 21.78
C PRO A 265 -7.39 8.11 21.97
N GLU A 266 -7.38 7.57 23.18
CA GLU A 266 -7.47 6.13 23.41
C GLU A 266 -8.86 5.72 23.88
N PHE A 267 -9.47 4.78 23.16
CA PHE A 267 -10.68 4.08 23.55
C PHE A 267 -10.37 2.59 23.69
N VAL A 268 -10.32 2.09 24.92
CA VAL A 268 -10.04 0.68 25.20
C VAL A 268 -11.36 -0.07 25.32
N LEU A 269 -11.53 -1.13 24.55
CA LEU A 269 -12.73 -1.96 24.64
C LEU A 269 -12.88 -2.59 26.03
N CYS A 270 -14.10 -2.80 26.48
CA CYS A 270 -14.33 -3.38 27.82
C CYS A 270 -13.78 -4.79 28.01
N ASP A 271 -13.58 -5.53 26.93
CA ASP A 271 -12.96 -6.86 26.94
C ASP A 271 -11.42 -6.80 26.87
N GLU A 272 -10.84 -5.59 26.84
CA GLU A 272 -9.42 -5.29 26.72
C GLU A 272 -8.75 -5.94 25.50
N SER A 273 -9.54 -6.34 24.49
CA SER A 273 -9.01 -6.98 23.29
C SER A 273 -8.23 -6.05 22.40
N GLU A 274 -8.64 -4.77 22.39
CA GLU A 274 -8.15 -3.78 21.45
C GLU A 274 -8.21 -2.38 22.07
N THR A 275 -7.26 -1.54 21.65
CA THR A 275 -7.24 -0.10 21.90
C THR A 275 -7.44 0.61 20.57
N TRP A 276 -8.49 1.41 20.49
CA TRP A 276 -8.87 2.16 19.31
C TRP A 276 -8.50 3.64 19.46
N TYR A 277 -8.16 4.28 18.35
CA TYR A 277 -8.09 5.73 18.31
C TYR A 277 -9.50 6.32 18.31
N PHE A 278 -9.74 7.23 19.23
CA PHE A 278 -10.98 7.96 19.38
C PHE A 278 -10.91 9.25 18.55
N ASP A 279 -11.52 9.24 17.37
CA ASP A 279 -11.60 10.41 16.48
C ASP A 279 -12.79 11.30 16.86
N GLY A 280 -12.66 11.97 18.01
CA GLY A 280 -13.71 12.82 18.55
C GLY A 280 -13.29 13.55 19.82
N HIS A 281 -14.22 14.33 20.37
CA HIS A 281 -14.06 14.98 21.66
C HIS A 281 -15.25 14.60 22.54
N LEU A 282 -14.98 14.01 23.71
CA LEU A 282 -16.03 13.49 24.57
C LEU A 282 -16.98 14.60 25.06
N GLU A 283 -16.44 15.79 25.32
CA GLU A 283 -17.20 16.98 25.70
C GLU A 283 -18.23 17.36 24.63
N ASP A 284 -17.83 17.42 23.36
CA ASP A 284 -18.72 17.77 22.25
C ASP A 284 -19.86 16.76 22.11
N LEU A 285 -19.55 15.46 22.27
CA LEU A 285 -20.52 14.37 22.18
C LEU A 285 -21.51 14.36 23.36
N VAL A 286 -21.05 14.66 24.58
CA VAL A 286 -21.91 14.76 25.76
C VAL A 286 -22.89 15.93 25.61
N VAL A 287 -22.42 17.07 25.12
CA VAL A 287 -23.27 18.25 24.86
C VAL A 287 -24.31 17.96 23.78
N THR A 288 -23.89 17.39 22.65
CA THR A 288 -24.80 17.05 21.55
C THR A 288 -25.81 15.96 21.93
N SER A 289 -25.40 15.00 22.76
CA SER A 289 -26.28 13.93 23.29
C SER A 289 -27.09 14.36 24.52
N ALA A 290 -27.01 15.64 24.93
CA ALA A 290 -27.72 16.23 26.07
C ALA A 290 -27.51 15.50 27.41
N TYR A 291 -26.32 14.92 27.61
CA TYR A 291 -25.99 14.23 28.86
C TYR A 291 -25.64 15.23 29.97
N PRO A 292 -26.15 15.08 31.20
CA PRO A 292 -25.97 16.05 32.29
C PRO A 292 -24.58 15.99 32.97
N VAL A 293 -23.56 15.46 32.29
CA VAL A 293 -22.20 15.31 32.83
C VAL A 293 -21.38 16.54 32.46
N LEU A 294 -20.98 17.32 33.46
CA LEU A 294 -19.94 18.34 33.30
C LEU A 294 -18.57 17.66 33.35
N ILE A 295 -17.88 17.64 32.21
CA ILE A 295 -16.48 17.21 32.14
C ILE A 295 -15.64 18.48 32.15
N GLU A 296 -15.02 18.81 33.29
CA GLU A 296 -14.11 19.96 33.42
C GLU A 296 -12.73 19.47 33.86
N GLU A 297 -11.67 19.79 33.08
CA GLU A 297 -10.25 19.56 33.39
C GLU A 297 -9.91 18.17 33.95
N ALA A 298 -10.52 17.13 33.36
CA ALA A 298 -10.51 15.77 33.86
C ALA A 298 -9.46 14.87 33.18
N SER A 299 -8.28 15.38 32.83
CA SER A 299 -7.28 14.61 32.05
C SER A 299 -6.80 13.32 32.73
N GLU A 300 -6.91 13.23 34.06
CA GLU A 300 -6.55 12.05 34.85
C GLU A 300 -7.74 11.14 35.20
N GLN A 301 -8.96 11.56 34.87
CA GLN A 301 -10.17 10.77 35.14
C GLN A 301 -10.35 9.70 34.07
N HIS A 302 -11.01 8.61 34.46
CA HIS A 302 -11.39 7.55 33.55
C HIS A 302 -12.90 7.57 33.37
N PHE A 303 -13.33 7.46 32.12
CA PHE A 303 -14.72 7.45 31.72
C PHE A 303 -15.04 6.11 31.09
N TYR A 304 -16.03 5.41 31.63
CA TYR A 304 -16.74 4.39 30.88
C TYR A 304 -17.69 5.08 29.92
N VAL A 305 -17.71 4.62 28.66
CA VAL A 305 -18.61 5.15 27.64
C VAL A 305 -19.25 4.01 26.86
N GLU A 306 -20.56 4.10 26.67
CA GLU A 306 -21.27 3.41 25.60
C GLU A 306 -21.55 4.44 24.52
N LEU A 307 -20.99 4.22 23.33
CA LEU A 307 -21.08 5.15 22.21
C LEU A 307 -21.63 4.48 20.98
N ARG A 308 -22.23 5.27 20.11
CA ARG A 308 -22.60 4.88 18.76
C ARG A 308 -21.67 5.54 17.76
N GLY A 309 -21.26 4.82 16.71
CA GLY A 309 -20.37 5.37 15.69
C GLY A 309 -20.01 4.39 14.60
N GLN A 310 -19.01 4.76 13.79
CA GLN A 310 -18.41 3.91 12.76
C GLN A 310 -17.00 3.52 13.16
N VAL A 311 -16.66 2.23 13.00
CA VAL A 311 -15.28 1.76 13.17
C VAL A 311 -14.62 1.56 11.81
N ARG A 312 -13.36 1.98 11.71
CA ARG A 312 -12.52 1.77 10.52
C ARG A 312 -11.17 1.22 10.96
N ASP A 313 -10.54 0.35 10.18
CA ASP A 313 -9.19 -0.08 10.55
C ASP A 313 -8.20 1.07 10.40
N GLN A 314 -7.31 1.23 11.39
CA GLN A 314 -6.42 2.39 11.48
C GLN A 314 -5.04 2.14 10.90
N TRP A 315 -4.62 0.88 10.88
CA TRP A 315 -3.26 0.48 10.53
C TRP A 315 -2.85 0.86 9.09
N TYR A 316 -3.78 1.28 8.23
CA TYR A 316 -3.50 1.82 6.91
C TYR A 316 -3.80 3.32 6.73
N THR A 317 -4.49 3.98 7.68
CA THR A 317 -5.01 5.34 7.47
C THR A 317 -4.07 6.44 7.93
N GLU A 318 -3.32 6.26 9.02
CA GLU A 318 -2.53 7.34 9.63
C GLU A 318 -1.16 6.86 10.09
N TRP A 319 -0.12 7.44 9.50
CA TRP A 319 1.27 7.04 9.61
C TRP A 319 1.92 7.50 10.92
N PHE A 320 1.11 7.84 11.93
CA PHE A 320 1.52 8.68 13.05
C PHE A 320 1.40 8.04 14.43
N ASP A 321 0.60 6.98 14.61
CA ASP A 321 0.59 6.25 15.89
C ASP A 321 0.17 4.79 15.70
N GLN A 322 1.15 3.90 15.74
CA GLN A 322 0.96 2.45 15.56
C GLN A 322 0.38 1.76 16.81
N SER A 323 0.08 2.50 17.88
CA SER A 323 -0.45 1.94 19.14
C SER A 323 -1.92 1.51 19.04
N TYR A 324 -2.61 1.93 17.98
CA TYR A 324 -4.05 1.72 17.82
C TYR A 324 -4.37 0.73 16.71
N THR A 325 -5.40 -0.05 16.95
CA THR A 325 -5.81 -1.12 16.05
C THR A 325 -6.84 -0.63 15.01
N ARG A 326 -7.76 0.22 15.45
CA ARG A 326 -8.87 0.78 14.68
C ARG A 326 -9.16 2.21 15.13
N VAL A 327 -9.78 2.98 14.25
CA VAL A 327 -10.37 4.29 14.58
C VAL A 327 -11.85 4.10 14.85
N ILE A 328 -12.34 4.61 15.97
CA ILE A 328 -13.77 4.83 16.21
C ILE A 328 -14.08 6.30 15.93
N ILE A 329 -15.03 6.52 15.03
CA ILE A 329 -15.61 7.83 14.74
C ILE A 329 -17.00 7.85 15.42
N PRO A 330 -17.09 8.38 16.66
CA PRO A 330 -18.34 8.43 17.40
C PRO A 330 -19.29 9.50 16.86
N ASP A 331 -20.58 9.16 16.81
CA ASP A 331 -21.66 10.07 16.41
C ASP A 331 -22.56 10.46 17.61
N GLU A 332 -22.68 9.59 18.61
CA GLU A 332 -23.62 9.74 19.73
C GLU A 332 -23.10 8.99 20.97
N ILE A 333 -23.40 9.50 22.17
CA ILE A 333 -23.15 8.80 23.43
C ILE A 333 -24.48 8.25 23.96
N ASN A 334 -24.49 6.95 24.21
CA ASN A 334 -25.62 6.26 24.83
C ASN A 334 -25.49 6.19 26.34
N GLU A 335 -24.27 6.14 26.88
CA GLU A 335 -24.00 6.12 28.32
C GLU A 335 -22.61 6.69 28.61
N ILE A 336 -22.46 7.42 29.72
CA ILE A 336 -21.17 7.87 30.23
C ILE A 336 -21.15 7.81 31.77
N GLN A 337 -20.09 7.25 32.33
CA GLN A 337 -19.90 7.14 33.77
C GLN A 337 -18.45 7.38 34.18
N LEU A 338 -18.24 8.16 35.25
CA LEU A 338 -16.93 8.26 35.89
C LEU A 338 -16.58 6.95 36.61
N ILE A 339 -15.42 6.38 36.30
CA ILE A 339 -14.92 5.13 36.88
C ILE A 339 -13.60 5.38 37.63
N SER A 340 -13.28 4.53 38.61
CA SER A 340 -12.14 4.72 39.50
C SER A 340 -10.78 4.33 38.91
N GLY A 341 -10.74 3.77 37.70
CA GLY A 341 -9.51 3.29 37.06
C GLY A 341 -9.74 2.77 35.64
N PRO A 342 -8.70 2.23 35.00
CA PRO A 342 -8.72 1.80 33.59
C PRO A 342 -9.41 0.43 33.43
N ARG A 343 -10.68 0.34 33.78
CA ARG A 343 -11.48 -0.89 33.60
C ARG A 343 -12.96 -0.58 33.55
N CYS A 344 -13.69 -1.24 32.66
CA CYS A 344 -15.15 -1.15 32.62
C CYS A 344 -15.80 -1.66 33.94
N PRO A 345 -16.97 -1.14 34.32
CA PRO A 345 -17.60 -1.41 35.61
C PRO A 345 -18.31 -2.78 35.74
N PHE A 346 -18.00 -3.75 34.87
CA PHE A 346 -18.69 -5.04 34.78
C PHE A 346 -17.73 -6.24 34.80
#